data_AF-A7SP37-F1
#
_entry.id   AF-A7SP37-F1
#
_cell.length_a   1.000
_cell.length_b   1.000
_cell.length_c   1.000
_cell.angle_alpha   90.00
_cell.angle_beta   90.00
_cell.angle_gamma   90.00
#
_symmetry.space_group_name_H-M   'P 1'
#
loop_
_entity.id
_entity.type
_entity.pdbx_description
1 polymer ?
#
loop_
_entity_poly.entity_id
_entity_poly.type
_entity_poly.pdbx_seq_one_letter_code
_entity_poly.pdbx_strand_id
1 'polypeptide(L)'
;TLDKPEEFLHQMHKMDHFNERLECWLYKDKFTETIHDIDRRLNVINDANCLIRTDTEVHFVLSIVLALGNYMNGSTTRGQADGFQLNALLKLKDVKS
;
A
#
# COMPACT_ATOMS: atom_id res chain seq x y z
N THR A 1 9.57 5.41 55.92
CA THR A 1 9.92 6.00 54.62
C THR A 1 9.59 4.97 53.57
N LEU A 2 8.90 5.37 52.49
CA LEU A 2 8.70 4.49 51.33
C LEU A 2 10.03 4.36 50.60
N ASP A 3 10.29 3.20 50.00
CA ASP A 3 11.40 3.04 49.07
C ASP A 3 11.08 3.75 47.74
N LYS A 4 12.13 4.00 46.93
CA LYS A 4 12.02 4.87 45.74
C LYS A 4 10.94 4.42 44.72
N PRO A 5 10.78 3.12 44.40
CA PRO A 5 9.72 2.66 43.50
C PRO A 5 8.31 2.96 44.05
N GLU A 6 8.10 2.75 45.34
CA GLU A 6 6.81 2.97 46.01
C GLU A 6 6.49 4.46 46.11
N GLU A 7 7.50 5.31 46.34
CA GLU A 7 7.35 6.76 46.31
C GLU A 7 6.97 7.25 44.90
N PHE A 8 7.59 6.72 43.85
CA PHE A 8 7.23 7.03 42.46
C PHE A 8 5.77 6.66 42.14
N LEU A 9 5.36 5.42 42.44
CA LEU A 9 3.98 4.97 42.23
C LEU A 9 2.97 5.80 43.05
N HIS A 10 3.32 6.15 44.29
CA HIS A 10 2.47 7.00 45.14
C HIS A 10 2.28 8.40 44.55
N GLN A 11 3.31 8.99 43.93
CA GLN A 11 3.17 10.28 43.25
C GLN A 11 2.35 10.17 41.95
N MET A 12 2.50 9.07 41.20
CA MET A 12 1.70 8.85 39.99
C MET A 12 0.21 8.66 40.30
N HIS A 13 -0.12 7.93 41.38
CA HIS A 13 -1.51 7.72 41.79
C HIS A 13 -2.23 9.01 42.20
N LYS A 14 -1.50 10.02 42.68
CA LYS A 14 -2.06 11.33 43.01
C LYS A 14 -2.45 12.16 41.78
N MET A 15 -2.02 11.76 40.58
CA MET A 15 -2.41 12.45 39.36
C MET A 15 -3.79 12.01 38.92
N ASP A 16 -4.71 12.96 38.79
CA ASP A 16 -6.04 12.70 38.27
C ASP A 16 -5.97 12.17 36.83
N HIS A 17 -6.71 11.09 36.57
CA HIS A 17 -6.81 10.46 35.25
C HIS A 17 -5.44 10.09 34.65
N PHE A 18 -4.54 9.56 35.48
CA PHE A 18 -3.17 9.26 35.07
C PHE A 18 -3.11 8.35 33.83
N ASN A 19 -3.93 7.29 33.78
CA ASN A 19 -3.93 6.33 32.68
C ASN A 19 -4.37 7.00 31.36
N GLU A 20 -5.46 7.77 31.39
CA GLU A 20 -6.00 8.46 30.23
C GLU A 20 -5.04 9.54 29.72
N ARG A 21 -4.35 10.25 30.64
CA ARG A 21 -3.30 11.21 30.29
C ARG A 21 -2.12 10.52 29.62
N LEU A 22 -1.69 9.37 30.15
CA LEU A 22 -0.59 8.60 29.57
C LEU A 22 -0.94 8.12 28.17
N GLU A 23 -2.15 7.60 27.95
CA GLU A 23 -2.64 7.23 26.62
C GLU A 23 -2.65 8.42 25.66
N CYS A 24 -3.16 9.59 26.10
CA CYS A 24 -3.16 10.81 25.31
C CYS A 24 -1.74 11.25 24.93
N TRP A 25 -0.80 11.19 25.87
CA TRP A 25 0.60 11.57 25.62
C TRP A 25 1.28 10.62 24.65
N LEU A 26 1.10 9.31 24.83
CA LEU A 26 1.62 8.30 23.92
C LEU A 26 1.01 8.42 22.52
N TYR A 27 -0.28 8.72 22.42
CA TYR A 27 -0.92 8.99 21.14
C TYR A 27 -0.34 10.24 20.48
N LYS A 28 -0.25 11.34 21.23
CA LYS A 28 0.29 12.61 20.73
C LYS A 28 1.73 12.47 20.22
N ASP A 29 2.55 11.71 20.93
CA ASP A 29 3.93 11.39 20.54
C ASP A 29 3.99 10.65 19.20
N LYS A 30 3.10 9.66 19.00
CA LYS A 30 3.08 8.82 17.79
C LYS A 30 2.27 9.38 16.62
N PHE A 31 1.43 10.39 16.85
CA PHE A 31 0.42 10.83 15.89
C PHE A 31 1.04 11.30 14.58
N THR A 32 2.06 12.16 14.65
CA THR A 32 2.70 12.76 13.47
C THR A 32 3.35 11.71 12.57
N GLU A 33 4.07 10.76 13.17
CA GLU A 33 4.66 9.65 12.42
C GLU A 33 3.58 8.79 11.76
N THR A 34 2.55 8.43 12.54
CA THR A 34 1.44 7.59 12.06
C THR A 34 0.72 8.22 10.87
N ILE A 35 0.38 9.51 10.95
CA ILE A 35 -0.35 10.18 9.88
C ILE A 35 0.50 10.38 8.63
N HIS A 36 1.80 10.69 8.77
CA HIS A 36 2.71 10.76 7.63
C HIS A 36 2.87 9.41 6.94
N ASP A 37 2.93 8.32 7.71
CA ASP A 37 3.03 6.98 7.15
C ASP A 37 1.78 6.58 6.36
N ILE A 38 0.60 6.95 6.86
CA ILE A 38 -0.67 6.75 6.15
C ILE A 38 -0.69 7.58 4.87
N ASP A 39 -0.37 8.87 4.95
CA ASP A 39 -0.38 9.79 3.82
C ASP A 39 0.56 9.32 2.70
N ARG A 40 1.80 8.93 3.05
CA ARG A 40 2.76 8.37 2.11
C ARG A 40 2.22 7.15 1.38
N ARG A 41 1.56 6.22 2.08
CA ARG A 41 0.98 5.00 1.47
C ARG A 41 -0.15 5.35 0.51
N LEU A 42 -1.00 6.32 0.87
CA LEU A 42 -2.08 6.78 0.00
C LEU A 42 -1.56 7.47 -1.25
N ASN A 43 -0.53 8.32 -1.13
CA ASN A 43 0.08 9.01 -2.26
C ASN A 43 0.68 8.00 -3.25
N VAL A 44 1.40 6.98 -2.78
CA VAL A 44 1.94 5.92 -3.65
C VAL A 44 0.83 5.20 -4.44
N ILE A 45 -0.31 4.90 -3.80
CA ILE A 45 -1.45 4.26 -4.48
C ILE A 45 -2.06 5.21 -5.52
N ASN A 46 -2.20 6.49 -5.17
CA ASN A 46 -2.77 7.49 -6.05
C ASN A 46 -1.89 7.73 -7.29
N ASP A 47 -0.58 7.87 -7.08
CA ASP A 47 0.41 8.04 -8.15
C ASP A 47 0.42 6.83 -9.09
N ALA A 48 0.41 5.61 -8.54
CA ALA A 48 0.34 4.40 -9.35
C ALA A 48 -0.96 4.31 -10.17
N ASN A 49 -2.10 4.68 -9.58
CA ASN A 49 -3.39 4.73 -10.26
C ASN A 49 -3.41 5.78 -11.38
N CYS A 50 -2.81 6.95 -11.13
CA CYS A 50 -2.65 8.00 -12.13
C CYS A 50 -1.81 7.49 -13.31
N LEU A 51 -0.62 6.96 -13.02
CA LEU A 51 0.30 6.41 -14.03
C LEU A 51 -0.39 5.36 -14.91
N ILE A 52 -1.06 4.37 -14.31
CA ILE A 52 -1.76 3.32 -15.08
C ILE A 52 -2.86 3.90 -16.00
N ARG A 53 -3.47 5.03 -15.62
CA ARG A 53 -4.56 5.64 -16.40
C ARG A 53 -4.08 6.59 -17.49
N THR A 54 -2.96 7.27 -17.28
CA THR A 54 -2.56 8.41 -18.13
C THR A 54 -1.25 8.19 -18.87
N ASP A 55 -0.41 7.25 -18.43
CA ASP A 55 0.91 7.03 -19.03
C ASP A 55 0.79 6.30 -20.37
N THR A 56 1.21 6.98 -21.44
CA THR A 56 1.12 6.48 -22.81
C THR A 56 2.07 5.32 -23.08
N GLU A 57 3.24 5.28 -22.42
CA GLU A 57 4.23 4.23 -22.60
C GLU A 57 3.73 2.92 -21.96
N VAL A 58 3.11 3.01 -20.78
CA VAL A 58 2.42 1.86 -20.15
C VAL A 58 1.34 1.32 -21.10
N HIS A 59 0.50 2.18 -21.66
CA HIS A 59 -0.55 1.75 -22.61
C HIS A 59 0.03 1.16 -23.89
N PHE A 60 1.15 1.70 -24.38
CA PHE A 60 1.83 1.17 -25.56
C PHE A 60 2.35 -0.25 -25.33
N VAL A 61 3.01 -0.51 -24.20
CA VAL A 61 3.47 -1.86 -23.82
C VAL A 61 2.29 -2.82 -23.71
N LEU A 62 1.20 -2.43 -23.03
CA LEU A 62 0.00 -3.25 -22.93
C LEU A 62 -0.62 -3.56 -24.30
N SER A 63 -0.60 -2.59 -25.23
CA SER A 63 -1.10 -2.77 -26.59
C SER A 63 -0.26 -3.77 -27.39
N ILE A 64 1.06 -3.75 -27.23
CA ILE A 64 1.95 -4.77 -27.84
C ILE A 64 1.62 -6.15 -27.30
N VAL A 65 1.46 -6.29 -25.98
CA VAL A 65 1.12 -7.57 -25.36
C VAL A 65 -0.22 -8.11 -25.90
N LEU A 66 -1.22 -7.23 -26.04
CA LEU A 66 -2.51 -7.60 -26.62
C LEU A 66 -2.38 -8.06 -28.08
N ALA A 67 -1.66 -7.29 -28.90
CA ALA A 67 -1.44 -7.60 -30.31
C ALA A 67 -0.72 -8.95 -30.51
N LEU A 68 0.35 -9.19 -29.74
CA LEU A 68 1.10 -10.46 -29.78
C LEU A 68 0.23 -11.62 -29.30
N GLY A 69 -0.49 -11.44 -28.19
CA GLY A 69 -1.42 -12.44 -27.67
C GLY A 69 -2.50 -12.82 -28.69
N ASN A 70 -3.09 -11.83 -29.36
CA ASN A 70 -4.09 -12.05 -30.40
C ASN A 70 -3.51 -12.77 -31.62
N TYR A 71 -2.30 -12.40 -32.05
CA TYR A 71 -1.62 -13.08 -33.15
C TYR A 71 -1.35 -14.55 -32.83
N MET A 72 -0.78 -14.83 -31.65
CA MET A 72 -0.45 -16.20 -31.24
C MET A 72 -1.67 -17.09 -31.01
N ASN A 73 -2.79 -16.51 -30.55
CA ASN A 73 -3.99 -17.26 -30.18
C ASN A 73 -5.11 -17.16 -31.23
N GLY A 74 -4.84 -16.66 -32.43
CA GLY A 74 -5.83 -16.30 -33.45
C GLY A 74 -6.76 -17.43 -33.90
N SER A 75 -6.36 -18.69 -33.75
CA SER A 75 -7.18 -19.88 -34.06
C SER A 75 -7.99 -20.42 -32.88
N THR A 76 -7.89 -19.78 -31.71
CA THR A 76 -8.56 -20.20 -30.47
C THR A 76 -9.60 -19.18 -30.04
N THR A 77 -10.47 -19.55 -29.10
CA THR A 77 -11.41 -18.61 -28.46
C THR A 77 -10.73 -17.51 -27.65
N ARG A 78 -9.38 -17.54 -27.51
CA ARG A 78 -8.57 -16.51 -26.85
C ARG A 78 -7.93 -15.52 -27.83
N GLY A 79 -8.08 -15.73 -29.14
CA GLY A 79 -7.77 -14.72 -30.15
C GLY A 79 -8.87 -13.67 -30.23
N GLN A 80 -8.58 -12.52 -30.84
CA GLN A 80 -9.52 -11.38 -30.99
C GLN A 80 -10.01 -10.81 -29.64
N ALA A 81 -9.16 -10.79 -28.63
CA ALA A 81 -9.46 -10.15 -27.37
C ALA A 81 -9.37 -8.61 -27.49
N ASP A 82 -10.28 -7.92 -26.80
CA ASP A 82 -10.26 -6.45 -26.62
C ASP A 82 -9.35 -6.00 -25.47
N GLY A 83 -8.91 -6.95 -24.64
CA GLY A 83 -8.06 -6.71 -23.49
C GLY A 83 -7.73 -7.99 -22.74
N PHE A 84 -6.91 -7.88 -21.70
CA PHE A 84 -6.51 -9.00 -20.86
C PHE A 84 -6.42 -8.58 -19.39
N GLN A 85 -6.53 -9.55 -18.49
CA GLN A 85 -6.29 -9.33 -17.07
C GLN A 85 -4.79 -9.10 -16.83
N LEU A 86 -4.41 -8.08 -16.04
CA LEU A 86 -3.00 -7.73 -15.79
C LEU A 86 -2.15 -8.89 -15.21
N ASN A 87 -2.77 -9.86 -14.53
CA ASN A 87 -2.08 -11.08 -14.07
C ASN A 87 -1.50 -11.92 -15.22
N ALA A 88 -1.96 -11.73 -16.46
CA ALA A 88 -1.37 -12.37 -17.64
C ALA A 88 0.07 -11.93 -17.88
N LEU A 89 0.45 -10.70 -17.49
CA LEU A 89 1.83 -10.21 -17.61
C LEU A 89 2.82 -11.09 -16.84
N LEU A 90 2.40 -11.65 -15.69
CA LEU A 90 3.24 -12.53 -14.87
C LEU A 90 3.56 -13.86 -15.57
N LYS A 91 2.75 -14.25 -16.55
CA LYS A 91 2.90 -15.49 -17.32
C LYS A 91 3.73 -15.31 -18.59
N LEU A 92 4.03 -14.06 -18.99
CA LEU A 92 4.84 -13.80 -20.18
C LEU A 92 6.23 -14.43 -20.09
N LYS A 93 6.80 -14.48 -18.89
CA LYS A 93 8.09 -15.14 -18.63
C LYS A 93 8.09 -16.65 -18.94
N ASP A 94 6.92 -17.29 -18.94
CA ASP A 94 6.78 -18.73 -19.13
C ASP A 94 6.59 -19.11 -20.61
N VAL A 95 6.43 -18.11 -21.48
CA VAL A 95 6.35 -18.29 -22.94
C VAL A 95 7.76 -18.56 -23.47
N LYS A 96 7.99 -19.79 -23.95
CA LYS A 96 9.27 -20.20 -24.52
C LYS A 96 9.42 -19.69 -25.96
N SER A 97 10.63 -19.31 -26.33
CA SER A 97 11.05 -19.04 -27.72
C SER A 97 11.05 -20.30 -28.58
#